data_AF-V6DJB5-F1
#
_entry.id   AF-V6DJB5-F1
#
_cell.length_a   1.000
_cell.length_b   1.000
_cell.length_c   1.000
_cell.angle_alpha   90.00
_cell.angle_beta   90.00
_cell.angle_gamma   90.00
#
_symmetry.space_group_name_H-M   'P 1'
#
loop_
_entity.id
_entity.type
_entity.pdbx_description
1 polymer ?
#
loop_
_entity_poly.entity_id
_entity_poly.type
_entity_poly.pdbx_seq_one_letter_code
_entity_poly.pdbx_strand_id
1 'polypeptide(L)' 'MKCTKCSGLMVSQSFFDHFLNFDGWKCLNCGKIIARKEKIIEFDAFSIFCQQQKHNNKNN' A
#
# COMPACT_ATOMS: atom_id res chain seq x y z
N MET A 1 16.21 3.66 7.75
CA MET A 1 16.38 3.75 6.28
C MET A 1 16.71 5.21 5.91
N LYS A 2 17.53 5.48 4.90
CA LYS A 2 17.83 6.84 4.42
C LYS A 2 17.13 7.09 3.08
N CYS A 3 16.64 8.31 2.88
CA CYS A 3 15.94 8.67 1.64
C CYS A 3 16.90 8.66 0.44
N THR A 4 16.51 7.98 -0.64
CA THR A 4 17.30 7.92 -1.88
C THR A 4 17.37 9.25 -2.63
N LYS A 5 16.52 10.23 -2.29
CA LYS A 5 16.49 11.55 -2.94
C LYS A 5 17.32 12.60 -2.20
N CYS A 6 17.21 12.66 -0.87
CA CYS A 6 17.82 13.74 -0.07
C CYS A 6 18.66 13.23 1.10
N SER A 7 18.88 11.92 1.22
CA SER A 7 19.60 11.27 2.32
C SER A 7 19.00 11.51 3.72
N GLY A 8 17.83 12.16 3.80
CA GLY A 8 17.13 12.44 5.03
C GLY A 8 16.55 11.20 5.70
N LEU A 9 16.17 11.36 6.97
CA LEU A 9 15.57 10.30 7.77
C LEU A 9 14.24 9.84 7.14
N MET A 10 14.02 8.53 7.16
CA MET A 10 12.75 7.92 6.79
C MET A 10 12.13 7.21 7.98
N VAL A 11 10.82 7.32 8.09
CA VAL A 11 10.00 6.66 9.11
C VAL A 11 9.06 5.64 8.48
N SER A 12 8.80 4.54 9.16
CA SER A 12 7.80 3.56 8.74
C SER A 12 6.41 4.09 9.09
N GLN A 13 5.49 4.06 8.14
CA GLN A 13 4.12 4.53 8.30
C GLN A 13 3.18 3.66 7.46
N SER A 14 1.99 3.39 7.98
CA SER A 14 0.89 2.78 7.23
C SER A 14 0.16 3.83 6.42
N PHE A 15 -0.07 3.54 5.14
CA PHE A 15 -0.80 4.38 4.20
C PHE A 15 -2.10 3.71 3.83
N PHE A 16 -3.17 4.50 3.82
CA PHE A 16 -4.53 4.06 3.53
C PHE A 16 -5.09 4.99 2.46
N ASP A 17 -5.62 4.43 1.39
CA ASP A 17 -6.48 5.09 0.41
C ASP A 17 -7.77 4.28 0.26
N HIS A 18 -8.75 4.80 -0.48
CA HIS A 18 -10.05 4.15 -0.71
C HIS A 18 -9.95 2.70 -1.19
N PHE A 19 -8.83 2.31 -1.82
CA PHE A 19 -8.64 0.98 -2.42
C PHE A 19 -7.47 0.18 -1.85
N LEU A 20 -6.54 0.80 -1.11
CA LEU A 20 -5.25 0.20 -0.80
C LEU A 20 -4.79 0.56 0.60
N ASN A 21 -4.38 -0.46 1.35
CA ASN A 21 -3.69 -0.32 2.63
C ASN A 21 -2.30 -0.92 2.46
N PHE A 22 -1.25 -0.11 2.65
CA PHE A 22 0.12 -0.60 2.55
C PHE A 22 1.05 0.10 3.55
N ASP A 23 2.03 -0.66 4.04
CA ASP A 23 3.09 -0.11 4.85
C ASP A 23 4.23 0.41 3.97
N GLY A 24 4.75 1.59 4.30
CA GLY A 24 5.82 2.22 3.55
C GLY A 24 6.73 3.07 4.41
N TRP A 25 7.81 3.52 3.79
CA TRP A 25 8.77 4.45 4.37
C TRP A 25 8.53 5.84 3.81
N LYS A 26 8.26 6.82 4.67
CA LYS A 26 8.13 8.24 4.30
C LYS A 26 9.33 9.03 4.77
N CYS A 27 9.92 9.81 3.87
CA CYS A 27 10.97 10.74 4.24
C CYS A 27 10.40 11.97 4.93
N LEU A 28 10.94 12.31 6.10
CA LEU A 28 10.54 13.51 6.85
C LEU A 28 11.01 14.81 6.20
N ASN A 29 12.09 14.76 5.40
CA ASN A 29 12.68 15.96 4.80
C ASN A 29 12.03 16.34 3.45
N CYS A 30 11.84 15.37 2.55
CA CYS A 30 11.34 15.63 1.19
C CYS A 30 9.99 14.98 0.85
N GLY A 31 9.38 14.26 1.80
CA GLY A 31 8.09 13.60 1.62
C GLY A 31 8.11 12.36 0.73
N LYS A 32 9.24 11.96 0.15
CA LYS A 32 9.31 10.75 -0.70
C LYS A 32 8.85 9.50 0.05
N ILE A 33 7.91 8.76 -0.53
CA ILE A 33 7.38 7.51 0.00
C ILE A 33 7.97 6.34 -0.79
N ILE A 34 8.39 5.28 -0.10
CA ILE A 34 8.85 4.02 -0.69
C ILE A 34 8.02 2.92 -0.05
N ALA A 35 7.19 2.24 -0.85
CA ALA A 35 6.42 1.09 -0.35
C ALA A 35 7.38 0.03 0.20
N ARG A 36 7.04 -0.53 1.36
CA ARG A 36 7.77 -1.68 1.88
C ARG A 36 7.38 -2.85 0.98
N LYS A 37 8.36 -3.45 0.30
CA LYS A 37 8.15 -4.72 -0.41
C LYS A 37 7.95 -5.81 0.65
N GLU A 38 6.82 -5.80 1.34
CA GLU A 38 6.37 -6.91 2.15
C GLU A 38 5.10 -7.46 1.52
N LYS A 39 5.22 -8.74 1.17
CA LYS A 39 4.30 -9.66 0.52
C LYS A 39 2.92 -9.07 0.21
N ILE A 40 2.62 -9.00 -1.09
CA ILE A 40 1.26 -8.87 -1.61
C ILE A 40 0.41 -9.83 -0.76
N ILE A 41 -0.38 -9.28 0.16
CA ILE A 41 -1.43 -10.07 0.77
C ILE A 41 -2.46 -10.13 -0.35
N GLU A 42 -2.35 -11.15 -1.20
CA GLU A 42 -3.35 -11.45 -2.25
C GLU A 42 -4.74 -11.73 -1.65
N PHE A 43 -4.92 -11.65 -0.33
CA PHE A 43 -6.13 -12.03 0.39
C PHE A 43 -6.37 -11.12 1.60
N ASP A 44 -6.51 -9.81 1.40
CA ASP A 44 -7.26 -9.00 2.36
C ASP A 44 -8.76 -9.33 2.18
N ALA A 45 -9.50 -9.48 3.28
CA ALA A 45 -10.91 -9.94 3.25
C ALA A 45 -11.80 -9.04 2.38
N PHE A 46 -11.47 -7.76 2.29
CA PHE A 46 -12.17 -6.78 1.46
C PHE A 46 -11.86 -6.97 -0.04
N SER A 47 -10.63 -7.33 -0.39
CA SER A 47 -10.17 -7.62 -1.75
C SER A 47 -10.82 -8.91 -2.27
N ILE A 48 -10.92 -9.94 -1.42
CA ILE A 48 -11.68 -11.17 -1.69
C ILE A 48 -13.15 -10.83 -1.95
N PHE A 49 -13.76 -10.02 -1.09
CA PHE A 49 -15.16 -9.61 -1.21
C PHE A 49 -15.42 -8.83 -2.51
N CYS A 50 -14.58 -7.85 -2.85
CA CYS A 50 -14.69 -7.10 -4.11
C CYS A 50 -14.49 -8.00 -5.34
N GLN A 51 -13.60 -8.98 -5.28
CA GLN A 51 -13.41 -9.95 -6.37
C GLN A 51 -14.65 -10.84 -6.57
N GLN A 52 -15.28 -11.30 -5.47
CA GLN A 52 -16.52 -12.08 -5.53
C GLN A 52 -17.67 -11.27 -6.15
N GLN A 53 -17.84 -10.00 -5.78
CA GLN A 53 -18.88 -9.15 -6.40
C GLN A 53 -18.68 -8.97 -7.91
N LYS A 54 -17.44 -8.75 -8.36
CA LYS A 54 -17.13 -8.60 -9.78
C LYS A 54 -17.39 -9.87 -10.58
N HIS A 55 -17.22 -11.05 -9.98
CA HIS A 55 -17.54 -12.33 -10.62
C HIS A 55 -19.06 -12.53 -10.75
N ASN A 56 -19.85 -12.18 -9.72
CA ASN A 56 -21.30 -12.32 -9.74
C ASN A 56 -21.99 -11.41 -10.77
N ASN A 57 -21.47 -10.22 -11.04
CA ASN A 57 -22.01 -9.32 -12.06
C ASN A 57 -21.71 -9.75 -13.51
N LYS A 58 -20.80 -10.72 -13.75
CA LYS A 58 -20.50 -11.23 -15.09
C LYS A 58 -21.41 -12.36 -15.55
N ASN A 59 -22.20 -12.93 -14.64
CA ASN A 59 -23.09 -14.07 -14.91
C ASN A 59 -24.57 -13.66 -15.02
N ASN A 60 -24.88 -12.37 -15.13
CA ASN A 60 -26.23 -11.84 -15.42
C ASN A 60 -26.27 -11.21 -16.81
#